data_AF-A0A5K0ZY39-F1
#
_entry.id   AF-A0A5K0ZY39-F1
#
_cell.length_a   1.000
_cell.length_b   1.000
_cell.length_c   1.000
_cell.angle_alpha   90.00
_cell.angle_beta   90.00
_cell.angle_gamma   90.00
#
_symmetry.space_group_name_H-M   'P 1'
#
loop_
_entity.id
_entity.type
_entity.pdbx_description
1 polymer ?
#
loop_
_entity_poly.entity_id
_entity_poly.type
_entity_poly.pdbx_seq_one_letter_code
_entity_poly.pdbx_strand_id
1 'polypeptide(L)' 'VGDKRKRVLDPDDMAKGAAIAHKFLHEFSEMPLDKMDLKQALEQVSKMRSDLERDAVDNSWLQQFF' A
#
# COMPACT_ATOMS: atom_id res chain seq x y z
N VAL A 1 -7.04 29.01 -14.07
CA VAL A 1 -6.73 28.58 -12.69
C VAL A 1 -6.28 27.14 -12.76
N GLY A 2 -4.97 26.89 -12.75
CA GLY A 2 -4.40 25.57 -13.05
C GLY A 2 -3.11 25.39 -12.27
N ASP A 3 -3.23 25.44 -10.95
CA ASP A 3 -2.10 25.21 -10.07
C ASP A 3 -1.90 23.69 -9.95
N LYS A 4 -1.08 23.15 -10.86
CA LYS A 4 -0.43 21.85 -10.69
C LYS A 4 0.38 21.94 -9.40
N ARG A 5 -0.26 21.70 -8.26
CA ARG A 5 0.40 21.50 -6.98
C ARG A 5 1.34 20.31 -7.18
N LYS A 6 2.61 20.60 -7.48
CA LYS A 6 3.72 19.69 -7.20
C LYS A 6 3.63 19.46 -5.69
N ARG A 7 2.86 18.45 -5.30
CA ARG A 7 2.84 17.96 -3.93
C ARG A 7 4.29 17.53 -3.72
N VAL A 8 5.04 18.34 -2.96
CA VAL A 8 6.42 18.04 -2.61
C VAL A 8 6.30 16.71 -1.88
N LEU A 9 6.67 15.64 -2.57
CA LEU A 9 6.75 14.33 -1.98
C LEU A 9 7.95 14.44 -1.05
N ASP A 10 7.67 14.69 0.22
CA ASP A 10 8.71 14.69 1.23
C ASP A 10 9.45 13.34 1.14
N PRO A 11 10.78 13.33 1.15
CA PRO A 11 11.53 12.08 1.12
C PRO A 11 11.15 11.16 2.30
N ASP A 12 10.61 11.73 3.38
CA ASP A 12 10.03 11.01 4.51
C ASP A 12 8.72 10.27 4.17
N ASP A 13 7.79 10.93 3.45
CA ASP A 13 6.59 10.29 2.89
C ASP A 13 6.96 9.15 1.93
N MET A 14 7.95 9.37 1.06
CA MET A 14 8.42 8.33 0.14
C MET A 14 9.01 7.13 0.89
N ALA A 15 9.87 7.36 1.90
CA ALA A 15 10.47 6.29 2.68
C ALA A 15 9.40 5.50 3.47
N LYS A 16 8.44 6.19 4.08
CA LYS A 16 7.31 5.56 4.80
C LYS A 16 6.42 4.77 3.84
N GLY A 17 6.03 5.35 2.72
CA GLY A 17 5.17 4.71 1.73
C GLY A 17 5.86 3.48 1.11
N ALA A 18 7.15 3.59 0.79
CA ALA A 18 7.95 2.47 0.31
C ALA A 18 8.06 1.35 1.35
N ALA A 19 8.26 1.68 2.63
CA ALA A 19 8.28 0.69 3.71
C ALA A 19 6.93 -0.03 3.85
N ILE A 20 5.81 0.71 3.75
CA ILE A 20 4.45 0.17 3.81
C ILE A 20 4.19 -0.77 2.62
N ALA A 21 4.51 -0.34 1.39
CA ALA A 21 4.37 -1.17 0.19
C ALA A 21 5.27 -2.41 0.23
N HIS A 22 6.51 -2.26 0.71
CA HIS A 22 7.44 -3.38 0.85
C HIS A 22 6.95 -4.40 1.89
N LYS A 23 6.36 -3.94 2.99
CA LYS A 23 5.76 -4.79 4.02
C LYS A 23 4.56 -5.56 3.46
N PHE A 24 3.70 -4.90 2.68
CA PHE A 24 2.60 -5.56 1.96
C PHE A 24 3.09 -6.63 1.00
N LEU A 25 4.09 -6.33 0.17
CA LEU A 25 4.67 -7.30 -0.76
C LEU A 25 5.33 -8.47 -0.01
N HIS A 26 5.96 -8.21 1.14
CA HIS A 26 6.53 -9.23 1.99
C HIS A 26 5.45 -10.15 2.58
N GLU A 27 4.43 -9.59 3.25
CA GLU A 27 3.31 -10.36 3.80
C GLU A 27 2.55 -11.13 2.71
N PHE A 28 2.42 -10.55 1.51
CA PHE A 28 1.85 -11.23 0.36
C PHE A 28 2.72 -12.40 -0.11
N SER A 29 4.05 -12.23 -0.13
CA SER A 29 5.01 -13.27 -0.55
C SER A 29 5.17 -14.39 0.49
N GLU A 30 5.02 -14.07 1.77
CA GLU A 30 5.04 -15.05 2.87
C GLU A 30 3.70 -15.80 3.00
N MET A 31 2.63 -15.27 2.40
CA MET A 31 1.33 -15.91 2.41
C MET A 31 1.41 -17.23 1.61
N PRO A 32 1.05 -18.37 2.19
CA PRO A 32 1.13 -19.65 1.50
C PRO A 32 -0.07 -19.77 0.56
N LEU A 33 -0.09 -19.01 -0.54
CA LEU A 33 -1.12 -19.07 -1.59
C LEU A 33 -1.30 -20.48 -2.16
N ASP A 34 -0.26 -21.31 -2.09
CA ASP A 34 -0.28 -22.72 -2.47
C ASP A 34 -1.06 -23.61 -1.49
N LYS A 35 -1.11 -23.24 -0.20
CA LYS A 35 -1.79 -24.01 0.86
C LYS A 35 -3.08 -23.35 1.38
N MET A 36 -3.38 -22.14 0.93
CA MET A 36 -4.48 -21.32 1.42
C MET A 36 -5.61 -21.32 0.39
N ASP A 37 -6.86 -21.42 0.87
CA ASP A 37 -8.02 -21.35 -0.01
C ASP A 37 -8.08 -19.98 -0.70
N LEU A 38 -8.33 -19.98 -2.01
CA LEU A 38 -8.29 -18.79 -2.86
C LEU A 38 -9.21 -17.68 -2.33
N LYS A 39 -10.34 -18.07 -1.72
CA LYS A 39 -11.28 -17.13 -1.10
C LYS A 39 -10.70 -16.49 0.16
N GLN A 40 -10.02 -17.27 1.01
CA GLN A 40 -9.33 -16.74 2.18
C GLN A 40 -8.15 -15.85 1.79
N ALA A 41 -7.38 -16.21 0.77
CA ALA A 41 -6.30 -15.37 0.25
C ALA A 41 -6.86 -14.03 -0.26
N LEU A 42 -7.96 -14.05 -1.01
CA LEU A 42 -8.63 -12.82 -1.47
C LEU A 42 -9.14 -11.96 -0.32
N GLU A 43 -9.74 -12.54 0.73
CA GLU A 43 -10.17 -11.78 1.92
C GLU A 43 -8.97 -11.17 2.65
N GLN A 44 -7.88 -11.93 2.81
CA GLN A 44 -6.66 -11.48 3.47
C GLN A 44 -6.00 -10.32 2.69
N VAL A 45 -5.88 -10.45 1.37
CA VAL A 45 -5.33 -9.42 0.47
C VAL A 45 -6.23 -8.20 0.42
N SER A 46 -7.55 -8.38 0.40
CA SER A 46 -8.52 -7.28 0.43
C SER A 46 -8.42 -6.49 1.73
N LYS A 47 -8.23 -7.18 2.86
CA LYS A 47 -7.97 -6.53 4.15
C LYS A 47 -6.64 -5.79 4.16
N MET A 48 -5.54 -6.43 3.75
CA MET A 48 -4.22 -5.80 3.66
C MET A 48 -4.23 -4.58 2.73
N ARG A 49 -4.93 -4.64 1.61
CA ARG A 49 -5.11 -3.51 0.69
C ARG A 49 -5.91 -2.38 1.36
N SER A 50 -6.97 -2.70 2.09
CA SER A 50 -7.77 -1.71 2.81
C SER A 50 -6.95 -1.01 3.89
N ASP A 51 -6.11 -1.75 4.63
CA ASP A 51 -5.15 -1.16 5.57
C ASP A 51 -4.11 -0.29 4.83
N LEU A 52 -3.54 -0.77 3.71
CA LEU A 52 -2.60 -0.01 2.88
C LEU A 52 -3.20 1.30 2.37
N GLU A 53 -4.47 1.28 1.94
CA GLU A 53 -5.20 2.45 1.45
C GLU A 53 -5.46 3.45 2.58
N ARG A 54 -5.70 2.94 3.79
CA ARG A 54 -5.92 3.75 5.00
C ARG A 54 -4.63 4.42 5.46
N ASP A 55 -3.51 3.71 5.45
CA ASP A 55 -2.17 4.28 5.66
C ASP A 55 -1.77 5.22 4.52
N ALA A 56 -2.24 4.98 3.29
CA ALA A 56 -2.00 5.86 2.15
C ALA A 56 -2.69 7.21 2.31
N VAL A 57 -3.85 7.32 2.97
CA VAL A 57 -4.51 8.61 3.22
C VAL A 57 -3.60 9.60 3.96
N ASP A 58 -2.74 9.10 4.85
CA ASP A 58 -1.76 9.92 5.60
C ASP A 58 -0.45 10.14 4.82
N ASN A 59 -0.24 9.39 3.72
CA ASN A 59 1.01 9.40 2.97
C ASN A 59 0.81 9.83 1.51
N SER A 60 1.29 11.03 1.20
CA SER A 60 1.08 11.65 -0.11
C SER A 60 1.76 10.93 -1.27
N TRP A 61 2.82 10.15 -0.99
CA TRP A 61 3.49 9.31 -1.97
C TRP A 61 2.70 8.04 -2.25
N LEU A 62 2.22 7.38 -1.19
CA LEU A 62 1.45 6.14 -1.32
C LEU A 62 0.09 6.38 -1.98
N GLN A 63 -0.54 7.54 -1.74
CA GLN A 63 -1.77 7.95 -2.46
C GLN A 63 -1.62 7.97 -3.99
N GLN A 64 -0.41 8.05 -4.55
CA GLN A 64 -0.24 8.08 -6.00
C GLN A 64 -0.43 6.72 -6.66
N PHE A 65 -0.40 5.64 -5.88
CA PHE A 65 -0.55 4.26 -6.35
C PHE A 65 -1.98 3.72 -6.20
N PHE A 66 -2.89 4.53 -5.65
CA PHE A 66 -4.32 4.26 -5.48
C PHE A 66 -5.15 5.21 -6.34
#